data_AF-A0A7Z7M0A6-F1
#
_entry.id   AF-A0A7Z7M0A6-F1
#
_cell.length_a   1.000
_cell.length_b   1.000
_cell.length_c   1.000
_cell.angle_alpha   90.00
_cell.angle_beta   90.00
_cell.angle_gamma   90.00
#
_symmetry.space_group_name_H-M   'P 1'
#
loop_
_entity.id
_entity.type
_entity.pdbx_description
1 polymer ?
#
loop_
_entity_poly.entity_id
_entity_poly.type
_entity_poly.pdbx_seq_one_letter_code
_entity_poly.pdbx_strand_id
1 'polypeptide(L)'
;MPLDPDFGHSIKRTKIYDDEGHFEFADLMPGNYIIMTSFDFTNSYNYSYVSGYTNYYNYWGYAGSTTNYGTGRSSYTDKANIEKRITIDKDGEKKEVNLKEM
;
A
#
# COMPACT_ATOMS: atom_id res chain seq x y z
N MET A 1 25.29 7.74 -12.26
CA MET A 1 26.41 6.97 -11.67
C MET A 1 25.86 5.62 -11.25
N PRO A 2 26.56 4.50 -11.50
CA PRO A 2 26.19 3.22 -10.90
C PRO A 2 26.37 3.29 -9.38
N LEU A 3 25.55 2.53 -8.65
CA LEU A 3 25.75 2.30 -7.22
C LEU A 3 27.07 1.58 -6.99
N ASP A 4 27.76 1.92 -5.90
CA ASP A 4 28.95 1.20 -5.45
C ASP A 4 28.62 -0.29 -5.30
N PRO A 5 29.40 -1.22 -5.90
CA PRO A 5 29.17 -2.66 -5.75
C PRO A 5 29.13 -3.12 -4.28
N ASP A 6 29.87 -2.46 -3.40
CA ASP A 6 29.96 -2.81 -1.98
C ASP A 6 28.79 -2.26 -1.16
N PHE A 7 27.94 -1.41 -1.76
CA PHE A 7 26.73 -0.88 -1.11
C PHE A 7 25.83 -2.00 -0.60
N GLY A 8 25.74 -3.12 -1.35
CA GLY A 8 24.95 -4.29 -0.96
C GLY A 8 25.36 -4.91 0.37
N HIS A 9 26.65 -4.87 0.72
CA HIS A 9 27.17 -5.41 1.99
C HIS A 9 26.78 -4.56 3.20
N SER A 10 26.42 -3.30 2.99
CA SER A 10 25.96 -2.40 4.05
C SER A 10 24.46 -2.54 4.35
N ILE A 11 23.73 -3.37 3.60
CA ILE A 11 22.29 -3.57 3.76
C ILE A 11 22.04 -4.77 4.67
N LYS A 12 21.48 -4.51 5.85
CA LYS A 12 20.85 -5.56 6.67
C LYS A 12 19.39 -5.72 6.26
N ARG A 13 18.91 -6.96 6.17
CA ARG A 13 17.51 -7.28 5.84
C ARG A 13 16.89 -8.08 6.98
N THR A 14 15.62 -7.81 7.26
CA THR A 14 14.82 -8.57 8.21
C THR A 14 13.46 -8.89 7.59
N LYS A 15 12.73 -9.85 8.18
CA LYS A 15 11.36 -10.18 7.79
C LYS A 15 10.40 -9.56 8.79
N ILE A 16 9.22 -9.19 8.30
CA ILE A 16 8.06 -8.99 9.17
C ILE A 16 7.69 -10.36 9.74
N TYR A 17 7.56 -10.46 11.07
CA TYR A 17 7.38 -11.74 11.76
C TYR A 17 5.96 -11.96 12.30
N ASP A 18 5.08 -10.97 12.20
CA ASP A 18 3.67 -11.08 12.56
C ASP A 18 2.76 -10.25 11.64
N ASP A 19 1.45 -10.44 11.80
CA ASP A 19 0.41 -9.76 11.01
C ASP A 19 0.23 -8.29 11.42
N GLU A 20 0.88 -7.84 12.51
CA GLU A 20 0.85 -6.46 13.01
C GLU A 20 1.96 -5.60 12.39
N GLY A 21 2.88 -6.21 11.64
CA GLY A 21 3.92 -5.49 10.92
C GLY A 21 5.20 -5.28 11.73
N HIS A 22 5.40 -6.02 12.82
CA HIS A 22 6.60 -5.88 13.64
C HIS A 22 7.85 -6.44 12.94
N PHE A 23 8.98 -5.78 13.19
CA PHE A 23 10.29 -6.11 12.64
C PHE A 23 11.38 -5.84 13.68
N GLU A 24 12.51 -6.53 13.55
CA GLU A 24 13.66 -6.33 14.43
C GLU A 24 14.98 -6.39 13.64
N PHE A 25 15.91 -5.52 14.02
CA PHE A 25 17.32 -5.60 13.66
C PHE A 25 18.14 -5.76 14.94
N ALA A 26 18.88 -6.86 15.05
CA ALA A 26 19.80 -7.12 16.14
C ALA A 26 21.27 -6.86 15.72
N ASP A 27 22.14 -6.73 16.72
CA ASP A 27 23.60 -6.58 16.54
C ASP A 27 23.96 -5.44 15.57
N LEU A 28 23.35 -4.27 15.80
CA LEU A 28 23.69 -3.03 15.11
C LEU A 28 24.79 -2.30 15.88
N MET A 29 25.89 -1.99 15.20
CA MET A 29 26.90 -1.10 15.78
C MET A 29 26.35 0.33 15.92
N PRO A 30 26.87 1.14 16.84
CA PRO A 30 26.54 2.56 16.90
C PRO A 30 26.78 3.24 15.54
N GLY A 31 25.85 4.08 15.12
CA GLY A 31 25.89 4.69 13.80
C GLY A 31 24.54 5.20 13.31
N ASN A 32 24.58 5.78 12.11
CA ASN A 32 23.39 6.30 11.42
C ASN A 32 22.88 5.28 10.42
N TYR A 33 21.59 4.98 10.49
CA TYR A 33 20.93 4.02 9.63
C TYR A 33 19.73 4.66 8.93
N ILE A 34 19.45 4.15 7.73
CA ILE A 34 18.23 4.44 6.99
C ILE A 34 17.41 3.15 6.98
N ILE A 35 16.24 3.19 7.61
CA ILE A 35 15.26 2.11 7.53
C ILE A 35 14.40 2.38 6.30
N MET A 36 14.36 1.42 5.38
CA MET A 36 13.51 1.46 4.20
C MET A 36 12.57 0.26 4.24
N THR A 37 11.28 0.51 4.08
CA THR A 37 10.29 -0.55 3.88
C THR A 37 9.40 -0.20 2.69
N SER A 38 8.91 -1.21 2.00
CA SER A 38 7.98 -1.03 0.91
C SER A 38 6.95 -2.15 0.90
N PHE A 39 5.69 -1.80 0.67
CA PHE A 39 4.60 -2.75 0.55
C PHE A 39 3.77 -2.43 -0.68
N ASP A 40 3.48 -3.47 -1.46
CA ASP A 40 2.59 -3.41 -2.60
C ASP A 40 1.16 -3.63 -2.11
N PHE A 41 0.19 -2.86 -2.62
CA PHE A 41 -1.22 -3.02 -2.30
C PHE A 41 -2.08 -2.94 -3.56
N THR A 42 -3.17 -3.71 -3.56
CA THR A 42 -4.20 -3.63 -4.60
C THR A 42 -5.47 -3.06 -3.99
N ASN A 43 -5.91 -1.91 -4.49
CA ASN A 43 -7.20 -1.36 -4.12
C ASN A 43 -8.22 -1.70 -5.21
N SER A 44 -9.40 -2.15 -4.80
CA SER A 44 -10.48 -2.49 -5.73
C SER A 44 -11.80 -1.93 -5.24
N TYR A 45 -12.58 -1.37 -6.17
CA TYR A 45 -13.89 -0.82 -5.89
C TYR A 45 -14.93 -1.35 -6.88
N ASN A 46 -16.16 -1.47 -6.38
CA ASN A 46 -17.32 -1.76 -7.21
C ASN A 46 -18.02 -0.44 -7.53
N TYR A 47 -18.53 -0.31 -8.75
CA TYR A 47 -19.33 0.83 -9.15
C TYR A 47 -20.55 0.38 -9.94
N SER A 48 -21.62 1.16 -9.88
CA SER A 48 -22.80 0.97 -10.70
C SER A 48 -22.80 1.96 -11.85
N TYR A 49 -23.22 1.53 -13.03
CA TYR A 49 -23.37 2.38 -14.20
C TYR A 49 -24.71 2.13 -14.86
N VAL A 50 -25.25 3.13 -15.56
CA VAL A 50 -26.50 2.96 -16.32
C VAL A 50 -26.22 2.03 -17.49
N SER A 51 -26.86 0.86 -17.50
CA SER A 51 -26.71 -0.15 -18.55
C SER A 51 -27.79 -0.05 -19.64
N GLY A 52 -28.86 0.70 -19.37
CA GLY A 52 -29.91 0.97 -20.35
C GLY A 52 -31.19 1.44 -19.69
N TYR A 53 -32.27 1.46 -20.46
CA TYR A 53 -33.60 1.88 -20.02
C TYR A 53 -34.63 0.88 -20.52
N THR A 54 -35.59 0.53 -19.66
CA THR A 54 -36.75 -0.30 -20.03
C THR A 54 -37.96 0.61 -20.15
N ASN A 55 -38.37 0.87 -21.40
CA ASN A 55 -39.54 1.70 -21.68
C ASN A 55 -40.82 0.86 -21.63
N TYR A 56 -41.88 1.43 -21.05
CA TYR A 56 -43.20 0.83 -21.03
C TYR A 56 -44.19 1.69 -21.83
N TYR A 57 -45.03 1.02 -22.61
CA TYR A 57 -46.02 1.62 -23.49
C TYR A 57 -47.40 1.04 -23.17
N ASN A 58 -48.43 1.87 -23.25
CA ASN A 58 -49.83 1.47 -23.15
C ASN A 58 -50.58 1.87 -24.43
N TYR A 59 -51.90 1.62 -24.45
CA TYR A 59 -52.76 1.92 -25.61
C TYR A 59 -52.70 3.39 -26.07
N TRP A 60 -52.35 4.32 -25.17
CA TRP A 60 -52.25 5.76 -25.43
C TRP A 60 -50.81 6.23 -25.74
N GLY A 61 -49.85 5.31 -25.85
CA GLY A 61 -48.46 5.59 -26.18
C GLY A 61 -47.48 5.34 -25.03
N TYR A 62 -46.40 6.11 -25.00
CA TYR A 62 -45.34 5.97 -23.99
C TYR A 62 -45.88 6.27 -22.58
N ALA A 63 -45.70 5.32 -21.66
CA ALA A 63 -46.20 5.41 -20.30
C ALA A 63 -45.06 5.67 -19.28
N GLY A 64 -43.80 5.46 -19.67
CA GLY A 64 -42.62 5.85 -18.89
C GLY A 64 -41.44 4.89 -19.08
N SER A 65 -40.41 5.02 -18.24
CA SER A 65 -39.20 4.22 -18.34
C SER A 65 -38.54 3.97 -16.99
N THR A 66 -37.88 2.82 -16.86
CA THR A 66 -37.06 2.46 -15.70
C THR A 66 -35.59 2.39 -16.10
N THR A 67 -34.73 3.07 -15.34
CA THR A 67 -33.28 2.98 -15.51
C THR A 67 -32.77 1.61 -15.06
N ASN A 68 -32.05 0.93 -15.93
CA ASN A 68 -31.35 -0.31 -15.60
C ASN A 68 -29.91 0.04 -15.20
N TYR A 69 -29.43 -0.59 -14.12
CA TYR A 69 -28.06 -0.44 -13.66
C TYR A 69 -27.30 -1.75 -13.84
N GLY A 70 -26.09 -1.66 -14.38
CA GLY A 70 -25.09 -2.72 -14.33
C GLY A 70 -24.09 -2.42 -13.22
N THR A 71 -23.33 -3.43 -12.80
CA THR A 71 -22.21 -3.27 -11.88
C THR A 71 -20.90 -3.63 -12.57
N GLY A 72 -19.86 -2.87 -12.26
CA GLY A 72 -18.49 -3.13 -12.68
C GLY A 72 -17.58 -3.19 -11.46
N ARG A 73 -16.44 -3.87 -11.63
CA ARG A 73 -15.35 -3.87 -10.65
C ARG A 73 -14.11 -3.30 -11.33
N SER A 74 -13.45 -2.38 -10.64
CA SER A 74 -12.16 -1.86 -11.05
C SER A 74 -11.15 -2.07 -9.93
N SER A 75 -9.89 -2.24 -10.31
CA SER A 75 -8.78 -2.35 -9.36
C SER A 75 -7.52 -1.75 -9.92
N TYR A 76 -6.71 -1.16 -9.05
CA TYR A 76 -5.35 -0.72 -9.36
C TYR A 76 -4.38 -1.27 -8.31
N THR A 77 -3.15 -1.51 -8.73
CA THR A 77 -2.04 -1.90 -7.84
C THR A 77 -1.11 -0.71 -7.70
N ASP A 78 -0.65 -0.47 -6.49
CA ASP A 78 0.24 0.62 -6.14
C ASP A 78 1.22 0.16 -5.05
N LYS A 79 2.25 0.97 -4.79
CA LYS A 79 3.33 0.65 -3.87
C LYS A 79 3.58 1.82 -2.93
N ALA A 80 3.51 1.54 -1.64
CA ALA A 80 3.96 2.48 -0.62
C ALA A 80 5.45 2.24 -0.30
N ASN A 81 6.20 3.32 -0.15
CA ASN A 81 7.59 3.29 0.29
C ASN A 81 7.72 4.21 1.49
N ILE A 82 8.36 3.73 2.55
CA ILE A 82 8.60 4.50 3.77
C ILE A 82 10.10 4.47 4.03
N GLU A 83 10.66 5.66 4.26
CA GLU A 83 12.05 5.86 4.64
C GLU A 83 12.11 6.59 5.99
N LYS A 84 12.93 6.09 6.92
CA LYS A 84 13.17 6.76 8.18
C LYS A 84 14.64 6.68 8.59
N ARG A 85 15.22 7.83 8.93
CA ARG A 85 16.57 7.94 9.46
C ARG A 85 16.57 7.74 10.97
N ILE A 86 17.48 6.91 11.46
CA ILE A 86 17.68 6.68 12.88
C ILE A 86 19.17 6.71 13.21
N THR A 87 19.47 6.99 14.46
CA THR A 87 20.83 6.93 15.02
C THR A 87 20.81 5.98 16.20
N ILE A 88 21.76 5.05 16.24
CA ILE A 88 22.07 4.22 17.41
C ILE A 88 23.28 4.87 18.06
N ASP A 89 23.09 5.44 19.25
CA ASP A 89 24.07 6.32 19.90
C ASP A 89 25.14 5.50 20.64
N LYS A 90 24.79 4.33 21.17
CA LYS A 90 25.71 3.46 21.93
C LYS A 90 25.44 1.98 21.75
N ASP A 91 26.47 1.19 22.03
CA ASP A 91 26.39 -0.27 21.96
C ASP A 91 25.37 -0.81 22.97
N GLY A 92 24.56 -1.79 22.55
CA GLY A 92 23.46 -2.34 23.33
C GLY A 92 22.23 -1.43 23.49
N GLU A 93 22.14 -0.30 22.80
CA GLU A 93 20.92 0.53 22.79
C GLU A 93 19.78 -0.18 22.05
N LYS A 94 18.62 -0.29 22.70
CA LYS A 94 17.35 -0.65 22.04
C LYS A 94 16.64 0.63 21.61
N LYS A 95 16.29 0.71 20.32
CA LYS A 95 15.52 1.83 19.77
C LYS A 95 14.23 1.34 19.14
N GLU A 96 13.10 1.84 19.64
CA GLU A 96 11.78 1.53 19.10
C GLU A 96 11.37 2.61 18.10
N VAL A 97 10.86 2.18 16.94
CA VAL A 97 10.57 3.05 15.82
C VAL A 97 9.22 2.72 15.23
N ASN A 98 8.33 3.72 15.16
CA ASN A 98 7.10 3.63 14.38
C ASN A 98 7.34 4.21 12.97
N LEU A 99 7.02 3.42 11.94
CA LEU A 99 7.16 3.79 10.53
C LEU A 99 5.89 4.41 9.93
N LYS A 100 4.80 4.51 10.67
CA LYS A 100 3.57 5.17 10.19
C LYS A 100 3.82 6.67 9.99
N GLU A 101 3.54 7.19 8.78
CA GLU A 101 3.43 8.64 8.57
C GLU A 101 2.20 9.18 9.31
N MET A 102 2.37 10.30 10.03
CA MET A 102 1.29 11.02 10.71
C MET A 102 0.55 11.94 9.74
#